data_AF-A0A5F2HXD1-F1
#
_entry.id   AF-A0A5F2HXD1-F1
#
_cell.length_a   1.000
_cell.length_b   1.000
_cell.length_c   1.000
_cell.angle_alpha   90.00
_cell.angle_beta   90.00
_cell.angle_gamma   90.00
#
_symmetry.space_group_name_H-M   'P 1'
#
loop_
_entity.id
_entity.type
_entity.pdbx_description
1 polymer ?
#
loop_
_entity_poly.entity_id
_entity_poly.type
_entity_poly.pdbx_seq_one_letter_code
_entity_poly.pdbx_strand_id
1 'polypeptide(L)' 'GEDGAPGKVALKSGRSLKGKGKQLVPAGDRLVVETPGGGGYGPAAERDAGSVAADRQNGLTQ' A
#
# COMPACT_ATOMS: atom_id res chain seq x y z
N GLY A 1 -1.13 -11.75 12.89
CA GLY A 1 -0.49 -11.08 11.75
C GLY A 1 0.01 -9.76 12.22
N GLU A 2 0.45 -8.91 11.31
CA GLU A 2 0.98 -7.58 11.64
C GLU A 2 0.03 -6.48 11.17
N ASP A 3 0.20 -5.27 11.71
CA ASP A 3 -0.57 -4.11 11.33
C ASP A 3 -0.33 -3.73 9.86
N GLY A 4 -1.35 -3.19 9.21
CA GLY A 4 -1.20 -2.61 7.88
C GLY A 4 -0.37 -1.33 7.91
N ALA A 5 0.38 -1.08 6.85
CA ALA A 5 1.13 0.17 6.71
C ALA A 5 0.18 1.36 6.46
N PRO A 6 0.54 2.60 6.87
CA PRO A 6 -0.22 3.79 6.50
C PRO A 6 -0.05 4.11 5.01
N GLY A 7 -1.10 4.67 4.41
CA GLY A 7 -1.02 5.19 3.05
C GLY A 7 -0.32 6.54 2.99
N LYS A 8 0.15 6.90 1.81
CA LYS A 8 0.86 8.16 1.59
C LYS A 8 0.29 8.90 0.39
N VAL A 9 0.15 10.21 0.54
CA VAL A 9 -0.30 11.11 -0.51
C VAL A 9 0.72 12.24 -0.62
N ALA A 10 1.26 12.45 -1.82
CA ALA A 10 2.30 13.44 -2.06
C ALA A 10 2.19 13.99 -3.49
N LEU A 11 2.87 15.10 -3.75
CA LEU A 11 3.17 15.53 -5.10
C LEU A 11 4.39 14.76 -5.62
N LYS A 12 4.44 14.53 -6.94
CA LYS A 12 5.59 13.88 -7.58
C LYS A 12 6.88 14.68 -7.39
N SER A 13 6.76 16.00 -7.24
CA SER A 13 7.84 16.91 -6.83
C SER A 13 8.39 16.70 -5.41
N GLY A 14 7.73 15.86 -4.59
CA GLY A 14 8.20 15.44 -3.27
C GLY A 14 7.46 16.05 -2.08
N ARG A 15 6.57 17.03 -2.30
CA ARG A 15 5.78 17.64 -1.21
C ARG A 15 4.71 16.67 -0.70
N SER A 16 4.81 16.23 0.56
CA SER A 16 3.74 15.48 1.22
C SER A 16 2.45 16.30 1.35
N LEU A 17 1.31 15.64 1.17
CA LEU A 17 -0.02 16.23 1.31
C LEU A 17 -0.70 15.70 2.57
N LYS A 18 -1.67 16.47 3.09
CA LYS A 18 -2.52 16.03 4.21
C LYS A 18 -3.36 14.83 3.76
N GLY A 19 -3.59 13.88 4.67
CA GLY A 19 -4.40 12.69 4.36
C GLY A 19 -5.89 12.95 4.11
N LYS A 20 -6.40 14.15 4.45
CA LYS A 20 -7.81 14.54 4.26
C LYS A 20 -7.93 16.02 3.88
N GLY A 21 -9.02 16.35 3.18
CA GLY A 21 -9.39 17.72 2.79
C GLY A 21 -9.09 18.05 1.33
N LYS A 22 -9.29 19.34 0.96
CA LYS A 22 -9.02 19.86 -0.39
C LYS A 22 -7.64 20.49 -0.44
N GLN A 23 -6.83 20.08 -1.41
CA GLN A 23 -5.46 20.55 -1.59
C GLN A 23 -5.17 20.76 -3.08
N LEU A 24 -4.45 21.83 -3.41
CA LEU A 24 -4.12 22.18 -4.79
C LEU A 24 -2.93 21.34 -5.30
N VAL A 25 -3.12 20.71 -6.46
CA VAL A 25 -2.03 20.17 -7.28
C VAL A 25 -1.70 21.23 -8.35
N PRO A 26 -0.50 21.82 -8.34
CA PRO A 26 -0.09 22.79 -9.36
C PRO A 26 -0.12 22.19 -10.77
N ALA A 27 -0.40 23.01 -11.77
CA ALA A 27 -0.30 22.59 -13.17
C ALA A 27 1.13 22.12 -13.49
N GLY A 28 1.24 21.02 -14.22
CA GLY A 28 2.53 20.39 -14.54
C GLY A 28 3.08 19.46 -13.45
N ASP A 29 2.52 19.47 -12.24
CA ASP A 29 2.83 18.48 -11.21
C ASP A 29 1.83 17.31 -11.24
N ARG A 30 2.07 16.28 -10.42
CA ARG A 30 1.25 15.06 -10.36
C ARG A 30 0.98 14.68 -8.92
N LEU A 31 -0.25 14.27 -8.65
CA LEU A 31 -0.60 13.58 -7.41
C LEU A 31 -0.07 12.15 -7.44
N VAL A 32 0.62 11.76 -6.37
CA VAL A 32 1.05 10.38 -6.11
C VAL A 32 0.28 9.88 -4.89
N VAL A 33 -0.45 8.78 -5.08
CA VAL A 33 -1.17 8.07 -4.01
C VAL A 33 -0.54 6.68 -3.91
N GLU A 34 0.10 6.42 -2.77
CA GLU A 34 0.64 5.12 -2.41
C GLU A 34 -0.38 4.44 -1.48
N THR A 35 -1.16 3.53 -2.05
CA THR A 35 -2.14 2.74 -1.29
C THR A 35 -1.45 1.54 -0.65
N PRO A 36 -1.48 1.40 0.69
CA PRO A 36 -0.84 0.30 1.37
C PRO A 36 -1.69 -0.96 1.27
N GLY A 37 -1.08 -2.12 1.50
CA GLY A 37 -1.81 -3.35 1.78
C GLY A 37 -2.54 -3.28 3.14
N GLY A 38 -3.46 -4.22 3.36
CA GLY A 38 -4.08 -4.42 4.66
C GLY A 38 -3.15 -5.11 5.67
N GLY A 39 -3.53 -5.07 6.95
CA GLY A 39 -2.86 -5.87 7.98
C GLY A 39 -3.15 -7.38 7.82
N GLY A 40 -2.26 -8.19 8.37
CA GLY A 40 -2.36 -9.64 8.33
C GLY A 40 -3.14 -10.22 9.51
N TYR A 41 -3.72 -11.41 9.33
CA TYR A 41 -4.41 -12.15 10.38
C TYR A 41 -3.64 -13.44 10.74
N GLY A 42 -3.54 -13.75 12.04
CA GLY A 42 -2.88 -14.98 12.53
C GLY A 42 -1.36 -15.07 12.31
N PRO A 43 -0.69 -16.12 12.81
CA PRO A 43 0.75 -16.33 12.59
C PRO A 43 1.04 -16.68 11.12
N ALA A 44 2.03 -16.02 10.51
CA ALA A 44 2.37 -16.24 9.09
C ALA A 44 2.85 -17.69 8.81
N ALA A 45 3.53 -18.31 9.77
CA ALA A 45 4.05 -19.68 9.67
C ALA A 45 2.94 -20.76 9.63
N GLU A 46 1.73 -20.42 10.07
CA GLU A 46 0.58 -21.34 10.08
C GLU A 46 -0.28 -21.22 8.80
N ARG A 47 0.12 -20.36 7.86
CA ARG A 47 -0.61 -20.17 6.59
C ARG A 47 -0.52 -21.43 5.73
N ASP A 48 -1.66 -21.81 5.15
CA ASP A 48 -1.77 -22.95 4.25
C ASP A 48 -0.79 -22.85 3.06
N ALA A 49 -0.06 -23.95 2.82
CA ALA A 49 0.99 -24.00 1.80
C ALA A 49 0.43 -23.86 0.37
N GLY A 50 -0.77 -24.39 0.12
CA GLY A 50 -1.43 -24.26 -1.19
C GLY A 50 -1.78 -22.81 -1.52
N SER A 51 -2.29 -22.08 -0.53
CA SER A 51 -2.60 -20.65 -0.62
C SER A 51 -1.34 -19.82 -0.88
N VAL A 52 -0.22 -20.13 -0.21
CA VAL A 52 1.07 -19.46 -0.45
C VAL A 52 1.58 -19.71 -1.87
N ALA A 53 1.46 -20.93 -2.39
CA ALA A 53 1.87 -21.23 -3.77
C ALA A 53 1.02 -20.47 -4.80
N ALA A 54 -0.30 -20.38 -4.57
CA ALA A 54 -1.20 -19.61 -5.42
C ALA A 54 -0.87 -18.10 -5.39
N ASP A 55 -0.54 -17.54 -4.21
CA ASP A 55 -0.13 -16.14 -4.10
C ASP A 55 1.13 -15.84 -4.93
N ARG A 56 2.11 -16.75 -4.94
CA ARG A 56 3.32 -16.63 -5.79
C ARG A 56 2.98 -16.72 -7.27
N GLN A 57 2.12 -17.66 -7.66
CA GLN A 57 1.69 -17.80 -9.05
C GLN A 57 0.98 -16.53 -9.55
N ASN A 58 0.25 -15.86 -8.66
CA ASN A 58 -0.46 -14.61 -8.95
C ASN A 58 0.40 -13.35 -8.77
N GLY A 59 1.68 -13.49 -8.41
CA GLY A 59 2.59 -12.35 -8.21
C GLY A 59 2.22 -11.47 -7.01
N LEU A 60 1.48 -11.99 -6.04
CA LEU A 60 1.07 -11.26 -4.83
C LEU A 60 2.17 -11.26 -3.75
N THR A 61 3.06 -12.26 -3.81
CA THR A 61 4.25 -12.36 -2.97
C THR A 61 5.41 -12.94 -3.78
N GLN A 62 6.63 -12.70 -3.32
CA GLN A 62 7.85 -13.33 -3.86
C GLN A 62 8.13 -14.67 -3.17
#